data_AF-A0A947X2X8-F1
#
_entry.id   AF-A0A947X2X8-F1
#
_cell.length_a   1.000
_cell.length_b   1.000
_cell.length_c   1.000
_cell.angle_alpha   90.00
_cell.angle_beta   90.00
_cell.angle_gamma   90.00
#
_symmetry.space_group_name_H-M   'P 1'
#
loop_
_entity.id
_entity.type
_entity.pdbx_description
1 polymer ?
#
loop_
_entity_poly.entity_id
_entity_poly.type
_entity_poly.pdbx_seq_one_letter_code
_entity_poly.pdbx_strand_id
1 'polypeptide(L)'
;MPPPPPPRWFTEALAAPGTERFVEVDGTSIHVLDWGPHPGAPGLVFVHGGAAHAHWWSFLAPMLAGRWHPVAFDLSGHGDSGRRSHYSHETWAAEVMAVADSAG
;
A
#
# COMPACT_ATOMS: atom_id res chain seq x y z
N MET A 1 14.95 -2.14 33.56
CA MET A 1 13.50 -2.41 33.43
C MET A 1 13.23 -2.66 31.96
N PRO A 2 12.51 -3.72 31.57
CA PRO A 2 12.13 -3.93 30.17
C PRO A 2 11.16 -2.83 29.71
N PRO A 3 11.11 -2.54 28.40
CA PRO A 3 10.11 -1.62 27.86
C PRO A 3 8.69 -2.15 28.10
N PRO A 4 7.68 -1.27 28.22
CA PRO A 4 6.28 -1.70 28.29
C PRO A 4 5.88 -2.45 27.01
N PRO A 5 4.86 -3.32 27.07
CA PRO A 5 4.35 -3.97 25.88
C PRO A 5 3.79 -2.94 24.88
N PRO A 6 3.81 -3.23 23.57
CA PRO A 6 3.16 -2.40 22.58
C PRO A 6 1.66 -2.23 22.87
N PRO A 7 1.06 -1.09 22.50
CA PRO A 7 -0.38 -0.90 22.70
C PRO A 7 -1.19 -1.86 21.83
N ARG A 8 -2.35 -2.27 22.34
CA ARG A 8 -3.22 -3.27 21.70
C ARG A 8 -3.60 -2.91 20.24
N TRP A 9 -3.90 -1.64 19.98
CA TRP A 9 -4.26 -1.19 18.63
C TRP A 9 -3.17 -1.48 17.59
N PHE A 10 -1.90 -1.41 18.00
CA PHE A 10 -0.75 -1.63 17.11
C PHE A 10 -0.60 -3.12 16.79
N THR A 11 -0.71 -3.97 17.83
CA THR A 11 -0.63 -5.42 17.64
C THR A 11 -1.82 -5.96 16.84
N GLU A 12 -3.02 -5.40 17.02
CA GLU A 12 -4.21 -5.78 16.24
C GLU A 12 -4.07 -5.38 14.77
N ALA A 13 -3.56 -4.17 14.48
CA ALA A 13 -3.32 -3.74 13.12
C ALA A 13 -2.30 -4.66 12.42
N LEU A 14 -1.18 -4.98 13.07
CA LEU A 14 -0.18 -5.89 12.50
C LEU A 14 -0.68 -7.34 12.33
N ALA A 15 -1.69 -7.76 13.10
CA ALA A 15 -2.31 -9.07 12.95
C ALA A 15 -3.33 -9.16 11.79
N ALA A 16 -3.63 -8.05 11.12
CA ALA A 16 -4.48 -7.96 9.95
C ALA A 16 -3.65 -7.58 8.69
N PRO A 17 -2.81 -8.51 8.18
CA PRO A 17 -2.02 -8.23 6.98
C PRO A 17 -2.93 -8.01 5.78
N GLY A 18 -2.52 -7.10 4.89
CA GLY A 18 -3.17 -6.93 3.60
C GLY A 18 -2.90 -8.14 2.71
N THR A 19 -3.76 -8.36 1.72
CA THR A 19 -3.48 -9.31 0.65
C THR A 19 -2.53 -8.66 -0.36
N GLU A 20 -1.52 -9.41 -0.77
CA GLU A 20 -0.55 -8.96 -1.76
C GLU A 20 -1.09 -9.24 -3.17
N ARG A 21 -0.91 -8.26 -4.07
CA ARG A 21 -1.17 -8.43 -5.50
C ARG A 21 -0.22 -7.55 -6.31
N PHE A 22 -0.29 -7.68 -7.63
CA PHE A 22 0.49 -6.89 -8.56
C PHE A 22 -0.41 -6.21 -9.60
N VAL A 23 -0.03 -5.00 -10.00
CA VAL A 23 -0.65 -4.24 -11.10
C VAL A 23 0.44 -3.94 -12.13
N GLU A 24 0.21 -4.22 -13.40
CA GLU A 24 1.16 -3.89 -14.46
C GLU A 24 0.97 -2.45 -14.93
N VAL A 25 2.04 -1.66 -14.91
CA VAL A 25 2.04 -0.26 -15.35
C VAL A 25 3.24 -0.03 -16.26
N ASP A 26 3.00 0.28 -17.53
CA ASP A 26 4.04 0.52 -18.54
C ASP A 26 5.15 -0.54 -18.54
N GLY A 27 4.74 -1.81 -18.53
CA GLY A 27 5.64 -2.97 -18.55
C GLY A 27 6.46 -3.19 -17.27
N THR A 28 6.06 -2.59 -16.15
CA THR A 28 6.65 -2.84 -14.83
C THR A 28 5.58 -3.30 -13.86
N SER A 29 5.87 -4.38 -13.14
CA SER A 29 5.01 -4.93 -12.11
C SER A 29 5.06 -4.09 -10.84
N ILE A 30 3.90 -3.65 -10.36
CA ILE A 30 3.75 -2.79 -9.18
C ILE A 30 3.12 -3.59 -8.05
N HIS A 31 3.86 -3.78 -6.95
CA HIS A 31 3.39 -4.49 -5.76
C HIS A 31 2.37 -3.65 -4.98
N VAL A 32 1.26 -4.27 -4.59
CA VAL A 32 0.15 -3.63 -3.86
C VAL A 32 -0.27 -4.51 -2.68
N LEU A 33 -0.41 -3.88 -1.51
CA LEU A 33 -1.08 -4.40 -0.33
C LEU A 33 -2.53 -3.92 -0.29
N ASP A 34 -3.46 -4.87 -0.13
CA ASP A 34 -4.90 -4.62 -0.13
C ASP A 34 -5.57 -5.04 1.18
N TRP A 35 -6.27 -4.12 1.84
CA TRP A 35 -7.06 -4.40 3.05
C TRP A 35 -8.58 -4.42 2.80
N GLY A 36 -9.01 -4.64 1.57
CA GLY A 36 -10.41 -4.74 1.14
C GLY A 36 -10.77 -6.09 0.48
N PRO A 37 -12.02 -6.24 -0.03
CA PRO A 37 -13.04 -5.20 -0.10
C PRO A 37 -14.06 -5.24 1.06
N HIS A 38 -14.41 -4.04 1.54
CA HIS A 38 -15.75 -3.78 2.10
C HIS A 38 -16.63 -3.25 0.96
N PRO A 39 -17.68 -3.99 0.53
CA PRO A 39 -18.51 -3.57 -0.61
C PRO A 39 -19.09 -2.16 -0.43
N GLY A 40 -18.82 -1.27 -1.40
CA GLY A 40 -19.32 0.11 -1.41
C GLY A 40 -18.50 1.11 -0.57
N ALA A 41 -17.39 0.70 0.04
CA ALA A 41 -16.47 1.62 0.69
C ALA A 41 -15.65 2.41 -0.35
N PRO A 42 -15.46 3.73 -0.18
CA PRO A 42 -14.58 4.51 -1.06
C PRO A 42 -13.12 4.06 -0.97
N GLY A 43 -12.42 4.05 -2.11
CA GLY A 43 -10.99 3.76 -2.19
C GLY A 43 -10.13 4.76 -1.40
N LEU A 44 -9.04 4.27 -0.81
CA LEU A 44 -8.01 5.06 -0.14
C LEU A 44 -6.63 4.54 -0.52
N VAL A 45 -5.85 5.34 -1.27
CA VAL A 45 -4.51 4.97 -1.71
C VAL A 45 -3.45 5.60 -0.80
N PHE A 46 -2.57 4.77 -0.26
CA PHE A 46 -1.38 5.20 0.46
C PHE A 46 -0.16 5.22 -0.46
N VAL A 47 0.42 6.41 -0.61
CA VAL A 47 1.64 6.64 -1.41
C VAL A 47 2.80 6.90 -0.45
N HIS A 48 3.89 6.14 -0.57
CA HIS A 48 5.10 6.37 0.22
C HIS A 48 6.05 7.39 -0.46
N GLY A 49 7.01 7.91 0.29
CA GLY A 49 8.08 8.78 -0.22
C GLY A 49 9.35 8.03 -0.65
N GLY A 50 10.42 8.74 -1.01
CA GLY A 50 11.68 8.10 -1.41
C GLY A 50 12.30 7.20 -0.33
N ALA A 51 12.91 6.08 -0.75
CA ALA A 51 13.55 5.08 0.12
C ALA A 51 12.61 4.41 1.15
N ALA A 52 11.32 4.32 0.85
CA ALA A 52 10.29 3.63 1.64
C ALA A 52 9.62 2.50 0.85
N HIS A 53 8.57 1.89 1.42
CA HIS A 53 7.78 0.80 0.82
C HIS A 53 6.38 0.71 1.45
N ALA A 54 5.48 -0.10 0.86
CA ALA A 54 4.06 -0.23 1.19
C ALA A 54 3.80 -0.65 2.64
N HIS A 55 4.64 -1.52 3.20
CA HIS A 55 4.47 -1.99 4.58
C HIS A 55 4.63 -0.90 5.66
N TRP A 56 5.10 0.31 5.32
CA TRP A 56 5.07 1.44 6.25
C TRP A 56 3.65 1.84 6.64
N TRP A 57 2.65 1.35 5.92
CA TRP A 57 1.24 1.57 6.20
C TRP A 57 0.57 0.39 6.91
N SER A 58 1.25 -0.75 7.13
CA SER A 58 0.64 -1.96 7.69
C SER A 58 0.10 -1.81 9.11
N PHE A 59 0.55 -0.82 9.88
CA PHE A 59 0.00 -0.52 11.20
C PHE A 59 -1.16 0.50 11.18
N LEU A 60 -1.42 1.14 10.03
CA LEU A 60 -2.42 2.20 9.87
C LEU A 60 -3.58 1.77 8.96
N ALA A 61 -3.28 1.17 7.81
CA ALA A 61 -4.26 0.78 6.79
C ALA A 61 -5.38 -0.12 7.34
N PRO A 62 -5.09 -1.16 8.17
CA PRO A 62 -6.14 -1.98 8.78
C PRO A 62 -7.14 -1.18 9.62
N MET A 63 -6.68 -0.10 10.26
CA MET A 63 -7.54 0.74 11.12
C MET A 63 -8.58 1.52 10.32
N LEU A 64 -8.36 1.73 9.02
CA LEU A 64 -9.25 2.47 8.13
C LEU A 64 -10.16 1.56 7.30
N ALA A 65 -9.88 0.25 7.25
CA ALA A 65 -10.63 -0.73 6.47
C ALA A 65 -12.12 -0.78 6.83
N GLY A 66 -12.51 -0.42 8.05
CA GLY A 66 -13.93 -0.37 8.44
C GLY A 66 -14.76 0.73 7.75
N ARG A 67 -14.13 1.68 7.04
CA ARG A 67 -14.80 2.81 6.37
C ARG A 67 -14.34 3.05 4.93
N TRP A 68 -13.13 2.62 4.60
CA TRP A 68 -12.49 2.80 3.31
C TRP A 68 -12.07 1.44 2.75
N HIS A 69 -11.75 1.39 1.47
CA HIS A 69 -10.97 0.30 0.89
C HIS A 69 -9.50 0.75 0.82
N PRO A 70 -8.67 0.43 1.83
CA PRO A 70 -7.31 0.92 1.88
C PRO A 70 -6.40 0.05 1.03
N VAL A 71 -5.60 0.68 0.18
CA VAL A 71 -4.52 0.04 -0.57
C VAL A 71 -3.22 0.82 -0.36
N ALA A 72 -2.11 0.12 -0.25
CA ALA A 72 -0.77 0.70 -0.26
C ALA A 72 0.03 0.02 -1.35
N PHE A 73 0.95 0.71 -1.99
CA PHE A 73 1.75 0.12 -3.05
C PHE A 73 3.19 0.62 -3.02
N ASP A 74 4.06 -0.13 -3.68
CA ASP A 74 5.45 0.25 -3.87
C ASP A 74 5.59 1.01 -5.19
N LEU A 75 6.05 2.27 -5.14
CA LEU A 75 6.45 2.98 -6.36
C LEU A 75 7.54 2.19 -7.08
N SER A 76 7.57 2.22 -8.41
CA SER A 76 8.62 1.50 -9.15
C SER A 76 10.02 1.87 -8.65
N GLY A 77 10.89 0.86 -8.57
CA GLY A 77 12.23 0.97 -7.99
C GLY A 77 12.31 0.81 -6.47
N HIS A 78 11.18 0.68 -5.77
CA HIS A 78 11.08 0.51 -4.32
C HIS A 78 10.40 -0.81 -3.95
N GLY A 79 10.61 -1.23 -2.69
CA GLY A 79 10.01 -2.45 -2.13
C GLY A 79 10.11 -3.64 -3.07
N ASP A 80 8.96 -4.26 -3.32
CA ASP A 80 8.83 -5.44 -4.17
C ASP A 80 8.34 -5.11 -5.60
N SER A 81 8.19 -3.82 -5.91
CA SER A 81 7.92 -3.37 -7.27
C SER A 81 9.13 -3.54 -8.19
N GLY A 82 8.83 -3.76 -9.48
CA GLY A 82 9.82 -3.84 -10.52
C GLY A 82 10.65 -2.56 -10.65
N ARG A 83 11.83 -2.70 -11.26
CA ARG A 83 12.77 -1.60 -11.49
C ARG A 83 12.75 -1.12 -12.93
N ARG A 84 12.92 0.18 -13.11
CA ARG A 84 12.98 0.86 -14.41
C ARG A 84 14.39 1.41 -14.68
N SER A 85 14.69 1.65 -15.96
CA SER A 85 15.91 2.34 -16.39
C SER A 85 15.84 3.85 -16.20
N HIS A 86 14.63 4.42 -16.15
CA HIS A 86 14.37 5.83 -15.91
C HIS A 86 13.14 5.99 -15.00
N TYR A 87 13.15 7.02 -14.15
CA TYR A 87 12.06 7.36 -13.25
C TYR A 87 11.69 8.83 -13.43
N SER A 88 10.39 9.11 -13.43
CA SER A 88 9.83 10.46 -13.50
C SER A 88 8.63 10.57 -12.56
N HIS A 89 8.27 11.78 -12.17
CA HIS A 89 7.06 11.98 -11.36
C HIS A 89 5.80 11.60 -12.13
N GLU A 90 5.82 11.77 -13.45
CA GLU A 90 4.73 11.37 -14.35
C GLU A 90 4.53 9.85 -14.35
N THR A 91 5.63 9.08 -14.36
CA THR A 91 5.58 7.62 -14.23
C THR A 91 4.97 7.21 -12.88
N TRP A 92 5.43 7.82 -11.79
CA TRP A 92 4.90 7.53 -10.45
C TRP A 92 3.43 7.96 -10.30
N ALA A 93 3.02 9.08 -10.90
CA ALA A 93 1.63 9.51 -10.91
C ALA A 93 0.75 8.52 -11.69
N ALA A 94 1.23 8.00 -12.83
CA ALA A 94 0.53 6.96 -13.58
C ALA A 94 0.36 5.67 -12.74
N GLU A 95 1.38 5.30 -11.96
CA GLU A 95 1.30 4.16 -11.03
C GLU A 95 0.26 4.40 -9.93
N VAL A 96 0.21 5.60 -9.33
CA VAL A 96 -0.85 5.96 -8.35
C VAL A 96 -2.24 5.80 -8.98
N MET A 97 -2.45 6.30 -10.20
CA MET A 97 -3.74 6.23 -10.88
C MET A 97 -4.12 4.79 -11.21
N ALA A 98 -3.19 3.98 -11.72
CA ALA A 98 -3.45 2.57 -12.02
C ALA A 98 -3.80 1.76 -10.76
N VAL A 99 -3.13 2.05 -9.63
CA VAL A 99 -3.46 1.43 -8.34
C VAL A 99 -4.83 1.87 -7.86
N ALA A 100 -5.17 3.16 -7.98
CA ALA A 100 -6.50 3.68 -7.63
C ALA A 100 -7.60 3.00 -8.45
N ASP A 101 -7.45 2.91 -9.77
CA ASP A 101 -8.42 2.26 -10.66
C ASP A 101 -8.57 0.76 -10.33
N SER A 102 -7.49 0.09 -9.92
CA SER A 102 -7.53 -1.33 -9.53
C SER A 102 -8.23 -1.58 -8.18
N ALA A 103 -8.39 -0.55 -7.36
CA ALA A 103 -8.95 -0.63 -6.02
C ALA A 103 -10.47 -0.34 -5.97
N GLY A 104 -11.08 0.14 -7.06
CA GLY A 104 -12.52 0.42 -7.14
C GLY A 104 -12.86 1.89 -7.01
#